data_AF-G8TRS4-F1
#
_entry.id   AF-G8TRS4-F1
#
_cell.length_a   1.000
_cell.length_b   1.000
_cell.length_c   1.000
_cell.angle_alpha   90.00
_cell.angle_beta   90.00
_cell.angle_gamma   90.00
#
_symmetry.space_group_name_H-M   'P 1'
#
loop_
_entity.id
_entity.type
_entity.pdbx_description
1 polymer ?
#
loop_
_entity_poly.entity_id
_entity_poly.type
_entity_poly.pdbx_seq_one_letter_code
_entity_poly.pdbx_strand_id
1 'polypeptide(L)'
;MNEPLTNSRPGISFCGKAHNNHPQWYNQPIRLTKEQKRDPLPVLDDFFECYHLNEVRYILWEWLTEALSSQRSVAIEPLERNNHIYFYEKIEGIIEAAYVIKKKIHKHRHKREKRKLKQGTQTARHEAKDINYGAGSKKLILATETDTEQLYKPKMLIEYVDITPMYVINEVFKNDSLSFLRDQIRDWLLIALSADTAIYEPGEQRKQLLLFQEQLQVLVEALFIIYTQNREKANVKVDLTESDKPRLLSQDQISNPTQVITGFFEQFPMIYIARELNDWLEASLCFAGTYPENMSKWQAFYTHRSVECLIKAANRL
;
A
#
# COMPACT_ATOMS: atom_id res chain seq x y z
N MET A 1 -22.79 3.71 24.17
CA MET A 1 -22.75 2.43 23.44
C MET A 1 -23.14 2.74 22.01
N ASN A 2 -22.16 2.77 21.11
CA ASN A 2 -22.38 3.11 19.69
C ASN A 2 -22.35 1.81 18.89
N GLU A 3 -23.46 1.51 18.20
CA GLU A 3 -23.62 0.36 17.31
C GLU A 3 -22.71 0.47 16.07
N PRO A 4 -22.24 -0.65 15.50
CA PRO A 4 -21.41 -0.65 14.30
C PRO A 4 -22.21 -0.27 13.03
N LEU A 5 -21.61 0.59 12.19
CA LEU A 5 -22.15 1.14 10.94
C LEU A 5 -22.24 0.15 9.75
N THR A 6 -22.18 -1.16 9.98
CA THR A 6 -22.18 -2.16 8.88
C THR A 6 -23.53 -2.82 8.62
N ASN A 7 -24.53 -2.58 9.45
CA ASN A 7 -25.91 -2.79 9.03
C ASN A 7 -26.35 -1.56 8.23
N SER A 8 -26.12 -1.59 6.92
CA SER A 8 -26.80 -0.67 5.99
C SER A 8 -28.30 -0.84 6.22
N ARG A 9 -28.91 0.02 7.04
CA ARG A 9 -30.35 0.02 7.27
C ARG A 9 -31.03 0.11 5.90
N PRO A 10 -31.95 -0.79 5.55
CA PRO A 10 -32.82 -0.57 4.40
C PRO A 10 -33.59 0.72 4.66
N GLY A 11 -33.20 1.80 3.97
CA GLY A 11 -33.84 3.12 4.11
C GLY A 11 -32.91 4.31 4.39
N ILE A 12 -31.62 4.13 4.66
CA ILE A 12 -30.68 5.28 4.65
C ILE A 12 -30.25 5.52 3.20
N SER A 13 -31.02 6.36 2.50
CA SER A 13 -30.59 6.97 1.24
C SER A 13 -29.41 7.88 1.54
N PHE A 14 -28.23 7.58 0.99
CA PHE A 14 -27.12 8.53 0.95
C PHE A 14 -27.59 9.78 0.19
N CYS A 15 -28.02 10.79 0.93
CA CYS A 15 -28.39 12.09 0.38
C CYS A 15 -27.10 12.91 0.30
N GLY A 16 -26.23 12.54 -0.63
CA GLY A 16 -25.13 13.41 -1.01
C GLY A 16 -25.74 14.75 -1.42
N LYS A 17 -25.24 15.86 -0.85
CA LYS A 17 -25.61 17.23 -1.28
C LYS A 17 -25.07 17.44 -2.70
N ALA A 18 -25.74 16.85 -3.68
CA ALA A 18 -25.42 17.02 -5.08
C ALA A 18 -25.79 18.45 -5.44
N HIS A 19 -24.78 19.31 -5.58
CA HIS A 19 -24.95 20.69 -6.07
C HIS A 19 -25.41 20.73 -7.54
N ASN A 20 -25.51 19.57 -8.20
CA ASN A 20 -26.17 19.41 -9.48
C ASN A 20 -27.67 19.26 -9.26
N ASN A 21 -28.41 20.37 -9.30
CA ASN A 21 -29.88 20.45 -9.23
C ASN A 21 -30.58 19.89 -10.48
N HIS A 22 -30.13 18.74 -11.01
CA HIS A 22 -30.70 18.11 -12.20
C HIS A 22 -31.60 16.92 -11.82
N PRO A 23 -32.88 17.13 -11.47
CA PRO A 23 -33.79 16.14 -10.89
C PRO A 23 -33.98 14.85 -11.69
N GLN A 24 -33.68 14.85 -12.98
CA GLN A 24 -33.95 13.71 -13.87
C GLN A 24 -32.70 12.89 -14.23
N TRP A 25 -31.50 13.32 -13.86
CA TRP A 25 -30.24 12.69 -14.32
C TRP A 25 -29.47 11.97 -13.21
N TYR A 26 -30.04 11.88 -12.01
CA TYR A 26 -29.31 11.44 -10.81
C TYR A 26 -28.65 10.05 -10.90
N ASN A 27 -29.12 9.17 -11.79
CA ASN A 27 -28.59 7.79 -11.90
C ASN A 27 -28.37 7.32 -13.36
N GLN A 28 -28.21 8.23 -14.32
CA GLN A 28 -27.96 7.82 -15.72
C GLN A 28 -26.58 8.26 -16.21
N PRO A 29 -25.88 7.43 -17.02
CA PRO A 29 -24.63 7.87 -17.65
C PRO A 29 -24.90 9.05 -18.58
N ILE A 30 -24.32 10.21 -18.23
CA ILE A 30 -24.50 11.47 -18.96
C ILE A 30 -23.52 11.57 -20.13
N ARG A 31 -22.28 11.09 -19.94
CA ARG A 31 -21.18 11.26 -20.91
C ARG A 31 -21.07 10.13 -21.95
N LEU A 32 -21.77 9.01 -21.76
CA LEU A 32 -21.70 7.87 -22.68
C LEU A 32 -22.68 8.02 -23.84
N THR A 33 -22.21 7.79 -25.07
CA THR A 33 -23.04 7.68 -26.28
C THR A 33 -23.98 6.47 -26.22
N LYS A 34 -24.97 6.38 -27.13
CA LYS A 34 -25.90 5.24 -27.17
C LYS A 34 -25.16 3.93 -27.46
N GLU A 35 -24.12 4.00 -28.29
CA GLU A 35 -23.24 2.92 -28.65
C GLU A 35 -22.41 2.48 -27.44
N GLN A 36 -21.79 3.43 -26.72
CA GLN A 36 -21.01 3.15 -25.51
C GLN A 36 -21.88 2.64 -24.34
N LYS A 37 -23.16 3.02 -24.28
CA LYS A 37 -24.11 2.46 -23.29
C LYS A 37 -24.40 0.98 -23.57
N ARG A 38 -24.38 0.55 -24.84
CA ARG A 38 -24.56 -0.85 -25.24
C ARG A 38 -23.28 -1.67 -25.10
N ASP A 39 -22.14 -1.03 -25.38
CA ASP A 39 -20.81 -1.62 -25.24
C ASP A 39 -19.87 -0.60 -24.58
N PRO A 40 -19.65 -0.67 -23.25
CA PRO A 40 -18.78 0.28 -22.55
C PRO A 40 -17.29 -0.02 -22.72
N LEU A 41 -16.93 -1.17 -23.30
CA LEU A 41 -15.53 -1.61 -23.40
C LEU A 41 -14.65 -0.68 -24.24
N PRO A 42 -15.10 -0.12 -25.37
CA PRO A 42 -14.31 0.85 -26.14
C PRO A 42 -13.91 2.08 -25.33
N VAL A 43 -14.70 2.48 -24.33
CA VAL A 43 -14.36 3.61 -23.43
C VAL A 43 -13.18 3.25 -22.54
N LEU A 44 -13.15 2.01 -22.03
CA LEU A 44 -12.02 1.54 -21.22
C LEU A 44 -10.78 1.35 -22.09
N ASP A 45 -10.95 0.89 -23.33
CA ASP A 45 -9.84 0.73 -24.27
C ASP A 45 -9.18 2.09 -24.55
N ASP A 46 -9.98 3.09 -24.93
CA ASP A 46 -9.57 4.48 -25.17
C ASP A 46 -8.92 5.12 -23.95
N PHE A 47 -9.55 5.00 -22.77
CA PHE A 47 -9.00 5.54 -21.52
C PHE A 47 -7.60 4.96 -21.20
N PHE A 48 -7.44 3.64 -21.26
CA PHE A 48 -6.16 2.97 -20.97
C PHE A 48 -5.22 2.92 -22.19
N GLU A 49 -5.55 3.57 -23.29
CA GLU A 49 -4.64 3.89 -24.40
C GLU A 49 -4.03 5.28 -24.17
N CYS A 50 -4.80 6.20 -23.60
CA CYS A 50 -4.36 7.55 -23.25
C CYS A 50 -3.59 7.63 -21.92
N TYR A 51 -3.95 6.78 -20.95
CA TYR A 51 -3.38 6.82 -19.61
C TYR A 51 -2.86 5.45 -19.17
N HIS A 52 -1.63 5.41 -18.67
CA HIS A 52 -1.12 4.25 -17.97
C HIS A 52 -1.74 4.16 -16.57
N LEU A 53 -1.97 2.94 -16.07
CA LEU A 53 -2.57 2.74 -14.75
C LEU A 53 -1.79 3.48 -13.64
N ASN A 54 -0.46 3.53 -13.75
CA ASN A 54 0.38 4.24 -12.79
C ASN A 54 0.15 5.76 -12.82
N GLU A 55 -0.03 6.35 -13.99
CA GLU A 55 -0.32 7.78 -14.15
C GLU A 55 -1.68 8.13 -13.56
N VAL A 56 -2.69 7.28 -13.76
CA VAL A 56 -4.02 7.51 -13.18
C VAL A 56 -3.97 7.48 -11.66
N ARG A 57 -3.25 6.52 -11.05
CA ARG A 57 -3.05 6.49 -9.60
C ARG A 57 -2.36 7.76 -9.10
N TYR A 58 -1.31 8.19 -9.79
CA TYR A 58 -0.61 9.44 -9.48
C TYR A 58 -1.55 10.65 -9.53
N ILE A 59 -2.35 10.80 -10.59
CA ILE A 59 -3.32 11.90 -10.73
C ILE A 59 -4.37 11.88 -9.61
N LEU A 60 -4.90 10.70 -9.25
CA LEU A 60 -5.85 10.59 -8.15
C LEU A 60 -5.22 10.95 -6.81
N TRP A 61 -3.96 10.55 -6.60
CA TRP A 61 -3.23 10.86 -5.40
C TRP A 61 -3.01 12.37 -5.26
N GLU A 62 -2.53 13.03 -6.32
CA GLU A 62 -2.40 14.51 -6.37
C GLU A 62 -3.73 15.20 -6.06
N TRP A 63 -4.85 14.68 -6.61
CA TRP A 63 -6.16 15.23 -6.33
C TRP A 63 -6.58 15.07 -4.86
N LEU A 64 -6.33 13.91 -4.26
CA LEU A 64 -6.58 13.68 -2.84
C LEU A 64 -5.70 14.60 -1.99
N THR A 65 -4.41 14.70 -2.30
CA THR A 65 -3.44 15.55 -1.61
C THR A 65 -3.86 17.01 -1.63
N GLU A 66 -4.29 17.54 -2.77
CA GLU A 66 -4.80 18.92 -2.88
C GLU A 66 -6.11 19.09 -2.10
N ALA A 67 -7.04 18.12 -2.21
CA ALA A 67 -8.29 18.13 -1.47
C ALA A 67 -8.06 18.10 0.04
N LEU A 68 -7.06 17.37 0.54
CA LEU A 68 -6.76 17.34 1.96
C LEU A 68 -5.93 18.55 2.40
N SER A 69 -4.99 19.04 1.59
CA SER A 69 -4.02 20.07 2.01
C SER A 69 -4.54 21.50 1.84
N SER A 70 -5.56 21.75 1.02
CA SER A 70 -6.06 23.10 0.77
C SER A 70 -6.74 23.71 2.00
N GLN A 71 -6.32 24.92 2.39
CA GLN A 71 -6.84 25.62 3.57
C GLN A 71 -8.31 26.06 3.43
N ARG A 72 -8.82 26.07 2.19
CA ARG A 72 -10.23 26.34 1.87
C ARG A 72 -10.94 25.11 1.32
N SER A 73 -10.42 23.93 1.62
CA SER A 73 -11.01 22.69 1.16
C SER A 73 -12.41 22.47 1.75
N VAL A 74 -13.24 21.73 1.03
CA VAL A 74 -14.46 21.13 1.57
C VAL A 74 -14.18 20.07 2.64
N ALA A 75 -12.93 19.57 2.71
CA ALA A 75 -12.45 18.58 3.65
C ALA A 75 -11.82 19.20 4.91
N ILE A 76 -12.37 20.29 5.44
CA ILE A 76 -11.90 20.85 6.73
C ILE A 76 -12.37 19.98 7.90
N GLU A 77 -13.63 19.54 7.86
CA GLU A 77 -14.19 18.69 8.91
C GLU A 77 -13.61 17.27 8.81
N PRO A 78 -13.25 16.63 9.93
CA PRO A 78 -12.70 15.27 9.92
C PRO A 78 -13.60 14.24 9.23
N LEU A 79 -14.92 14.35 9.41
CA LEU A 79 -15.87 13.48 8.72
C LEU A 79 -15.78 13.64 7.19
N GLU A 80 -15.66 14.88 6.69
CA GLU A 80 -15.53 15.13 5.25
C GLU A 80 -14.17 14.67 4.72
N ARG A 81 -13.08 14.81 5.49
CA ARG A 81 -11.78 14.19 5.14
C ARG A 81 -11.91 12.68 4.96
N ASN A 82 -12.57 12.00 5.90
CA ASN A 82 -12.79 10.56 5.84
C ASN A 82 -13.64 10.19 4.61
N ASN A 83 -14.66 10.98 4.29
CA ASN A 83 -15.46 10.79 3.08
C ASN A 83 -14.62 10.90 1.80
N HIS A 84 -13.72 11.88 1.74
CA HIS A 84 -12.82 12.07 0.58
C HIS A 84 -11.81 10.94 0.43
N ILE A 85 -11.20 10.50 1.54
CA ILE A 85 -10.28 9.34 1.55
C ILE A 85 -11.02 8.09 1.09
N TYR A 86 -12.19 7.81 1.66
CA TYR A 86 -13.01 6.66 1.27
C TYR A 86 -13.40 6.72 -0.21
N PHE A 87 -13.80 7.90 -0.71
CA PHE A 87 -14.13 8.10 -2.11
C PHE A 87 -12.93 7.84 -3.02
N TYR A 88 -11.74 8.35 -2.67
CA TYR A 88 -10.48 8.06 -3.37
C TYR A 88 -10.23 6.56 -3.47
N GLU A 89 -10.30 5.82 -2.35
CA GLU A 89 -10.06 4.37 -2.33
C GLU A 89 -11.04 3.62 -3.24
N LYS A 90 -12.32 4.03 -3.26
CA LYS A 90 -13.33 3.40 -4.13
C LYS A 90 -13.10 3.72 -5.61
N ILE A 91 -12.72 4.95 -5.93
CA ILE A 91 -12.40 5.32 -7.32
C ILE A 91 -11.17 4.58 -7.81
N GLU A 92 -10.11 4.52 -7.00
CA GLU A 92 -8.91 3.75 -7.33
C GLU A 92 -9.24 2.27 -7.57
N GLY A 93 -10.00 1.64 -6.66
CA GLY A 93 -10.44 0.24 -6.81
C GLY A 93 -11.28 -0.01 -8.07
N ILE A 94 -12.16 0.93 -8.45
CA ILE A 94 -12.94 0.84 -9.70
C ILE A 94 -12.03 0.90 -10.92
N ILE A 95 -11.03 1.79 -10.92
CA ILE A 95 -10.08 1.95 -12.02
C ILE A 95 -9.21 0.69 -12.17
N GLU A 96 -8.74 0.12 -11.07
CA GLU A 96 -8.00 -1.15 -11.11
C GLU A 96 -8.85 -2.31 -11.63
N ALA A 97 -10.10 -2.41 -11.19
CA ALA A 97 -11.04 -3.41 -11.69
C ALA A 97 -11.27 -3.24 -13.20
N ALA A 98 -11.46 -2.01 -13.68
CA ALA A 98 -11.62 -1.70 -15.10
C ALA A 98 -10.38 -2.13 -15.92
N TYR A 99 -9.17 -1.89 -15.40
CA TYR A 99 -7.92 -2.33 -16.02
C TYR A 99 -7.84 -3.87 -16.14
N VAL A 100 -8.21 -4.59 -15.07
CA VAL A 100 -8.24 -6.05 -15.06
C VAL A 100 -9.25 -6.60 -16.07
N ILE A 101 -10.42 -5.98 -16.17
CA ILE A 101 -11.46 -6.32 -17.17
C ILE A 101 -10.90 -6.17 -18.58
N LYS A 102 -10.30 -5.02 -18.92
CA LYS A 102 -9.63 -4.77 -20.21
C LYS A 102 -8.60 -5.88 -20.53
N LYS A 103 -7.70 -6.17 -19.58
CA LYS A 103 -6.65 -7.19 -19.76
C LYS A 103 -7.21 -8.59 -20.00
N LYS A 104 -8.25 -8.99 -19.25
CA LYS A 104 -8.93 -10.29 -19.43
C LYS A 104 -9.55 -10.38 -20.82
N ILE A 105 -10.25 -9.34 -21.27
CA ILE A 105 -10.92 -9.30 -22.57
C ILE A 105 -9.91 -9.41 -23.72
N HIS A 106 -8.82 -8.63 -23.68
CA HIS A 106 -7.74 -8.76 -24.68
C HIS A 106 -7.14 -10.17 -24.71
N LYS A 107 -6.88 -10.78 -23.55
CA LYS A 107 -6.38 -12.15 -23.47
C LYS A 107 -7.36 -13.16 -24.08
N HIS A 108 -8.67 -12.99 -23.86
CA HIS A 108 -9.70 -13.83 -24.46
C HIS A 108 -9.78 -13.65 -25.98
N ARG A 109 -9.73 -12.41 -26.47
CA ARG A 109 -9.71 -12.09 -27.91
C ARG A 109 -8.52 -12.73 -28.62
N HIS A 110 -7.32 -12.54 -28.07
CA HIS A 110 -6.09 -13.12 -28.63
C HIS A 110 -6.09 -14.65 -28.59
N LYS A 111 -6.60 -15.28 -27.52
CA LYS A 111 -6.79 -16.75 -27.47
C LYS A 111 -7.76 -17.24 -28.54
N ARG A 112 -8.85 -16.51 -28.79
CA ARG A 112 -9.85 -16.85 -29.83
C ARG A 112 -9.24 -16.75 -31.22
N GLU A 113 -8.44 -15.73 -31.50
CA GLU A 113 -7.71 -15.57 -32.76
C GLU A 113 -6.66 -16.69 -32.95
N LYS A 114 -5.89 -17.03 -31.91
CA LYS A 114 -4.96 -18.17 -31.95
C LYS A 114 -5.66 -19.51 -32.18
N ARG A 115 -6.85 -19.73 -31.62
CA ARG A 115 -7.64 -20.95 -31.87
C ARG A 115 -8.12 -21.03 -33.31
N LYS A 116 -8.55 -19.91 -33.91
CA LYS A 116 -8.91 -19.85 -35.33
C LYS A 116 -7.72 -20.20 -36.24
N LEU A 117 -6.53 -19.72 -35.91
CA LEU A 117 -5.30 -20.05 -36.65
C LEU A 117 -4.91 -21.53 -36.49
N LYS A 118 -4.99 -22.09 -35.28
CA LYS A 118 -4.63 -23.49 -35.01
C LYS A 118 -5.64 -24.52 -35.54
N GLN A 119 -6.92 -24.16 -35.65
CA GLN A 119 -7.92 -25.01 -36.32
C GLN A 119 -7.60 -25.26 -37.79
N GLY A 120 -6.76 -24.42 -38.42
CA GLY A 120 -6.21 -24.71 -39.75
C GLY A 120 -5.01 -25.67 -39.77
N THR A 121 -4.44 -26.05 -38.61
CA THR A 121 -3.13 -26.74 -38.55
C THR A 121 -3.15 -28.03 -37.72
N GLN A 122 -4.23 -28.36 -37.01
CA GLN A 122 -4.31 -29.50 -36.08
C GLN A 122 -5.17 -30.67 -36.62
N THR A 123 -4.80 -31.22 -37.77
CA THR A 123 -5.22 -32.57 -38.22
C THR A 123 -4.12 -33.62 -38.04
N ALA A 124 -3.02 -33.30 -37.36
CA ALA A 124 -1.93 -34.25 -37.14
C ALA A 124 -1.36 -34.10 -35.72
N ARG A 125 -1.23 -35.24 -35.03
CA ARG A 125 -0.59 -35.45 -33.73
C ARG A 125 -1.48 -35.31 -32.50
N HIS A 126 -2.09 -36.43 -32.14
CA HIS A 126 -2.27 -36.85 -30.75
C HIS A 126 -1.47 -38.13 -30.56
N GLU A 127 -0.49 -38.13 -29.65
CA GLU A 127 -0.14 -39.32 -28.86
C GLU A 127 0.63 -38.92 -27.59
N ALA A 128 0.01 -39.30 -26.46
CA ALA A 128 0.54 -39.75 -25.17
C ALA A 128 1.49 -38.83 -24.34
N LYS A 129 1.14 -38.59 -23.07
CA LYS A 129 1.58 -39.43 -21.92
C LYS A 129 1.24 -38.84 -20.55
N ASP A 130 1.22 -39.78 -19.60
CA ASP A 130 0.72 -39.82 -18.23
C ASP A 130 1.59 -39.18 -17.12
N ILE A 131 0.88 -38.77 -16.04
CA ILE A 131 1.04 -39.06 -14.59
C ILE A 131 2.47 -39.10 -13.98
N ASN A 132 2.73 -38.33 -12.91
CA ASN A 132 3.03 -38.90 -11.57
C ASN A 132 3.17 -37.91 -10.38
N TYR A 133 2.90 -38.48 -9.20
CA TYR A 133 2.89 -37.98 -7.81
C TYR A 133 4.28 -37.76 -7.17
N GLY A 134 4.34 -37.06 -6.03
CA GLY A 134 5.44 -37.21 -5.06
C GLY A 134 5.32 -36.30 -3.82
N ALA A 135 5.44 -36.89 -2.62
CA ALA A 135 5.08 -36.33 -1.32
C ALA A 135 6.29 -36.15 -0.37
N GLY A 136 6.14 -35.22 0.59
CA GLY A 136 6.58 -35.37 1.99
C GLY A 136 7.98 -34.89 2.41
N SER A 137 8.05 -34.13 3.51
CA SER A 137 9.13 -34.29 4.49
C SER A 137 8.75 -33.73 5.88
N LYS A 138 9.02 -34.53 6.93
CA LYS A 138 8.75 -34.27 8.36
C LYS A 138 9.88 -33.43 8.98
N LYS A 139 9.57 -32.60 9.99
CA LYS A 139 10.56 -31.86 10.79
C LYS A 139 10.58 -32.32 12.24
N LEU A 140 11.80 -32.42 12.75
CA LEU A 140 12.27 -32.93 14.05
C LEU A 140 12.09 -31.88 15.17
N ILE A 141 11.71 -32.30 16.37
CA ILE A 141 11.62 -31.47 17.59
C ILE A 141 12.77 -31.90 18.52
N LEU A 142 13.59 -30.93 18.97
CA LEU A 142 14.66 -31.13 19.95
C LEU A 142 14.34 -30.39 21.25
N ALA A 143 14.73 -31.04 22.35
CA ALA A 143 14.28 -30.83 23.70
C ALA A 143 14.85 -29.60 24.42
N THR A 144 14.12 -29.30 25.49
CA THR A 144 14.21 -28.27 26.52
C THR A 144 15.44 -28.38 27.41
N GLU A 145 16.11 -27.25 27.63
CA GLU A 145 16.98 -27.05 28.79
C GLU A 145 16.28 -26.13 29.79
N THR A 146 16.25 -26.60 31.03
CA THR A 146 15.76 -25.93 32.23
C THR A 146 16.83 -24.99 32.73
N ASP A 147 16.57 -23.68 32.67
CA ASP A 147 17.48 -22.69 33.25
C ASP A 147 16.74 -21.72 34.16
N THR A 148 17.38 -21.47 35.29
CA THR A 148 16.88 -20.74 36.46
C THR A 148 16.33 -19.35 36.11
N GLU A 149 15.09 -19.09 36.55
CA GLU A 149 14.30 -17.89 36.27
C GLU A 149 14.90 -16.62 36.91
N GLN A 150 15.90 -16.02 36.28
CA GLN A 150 16.19 -14.59 36.48
C GLN A 150 15.26 -13.78 35.57
N LEU A 151 14.47 -12.89 36.19
CA LEU A 151 13.52 -12.00 35.51
C LEU A 151 14.24 -10.93 34.68
N TYR A 152 14.81 -11.32 33.53
CA TYR A 152 15.34 -10.39 32.54
C TYR A 152 14.28 -10.08 31.49
N LYS A 153 14.01 -8.79 31.27
CA LYS A 153 13.26 -8.37 30.09
C LYS A 153 14.16 -8.57 28.86
N PRO A 154 13.68 -9.24 27.80
CA PRO A 154 14.42 -9.34 26.56
C PRO A 154 14.76 -7.95 26.02
N LYS A 155 15.98 -7.78 25.50
CA LYS A 155 16.36 -6.56 24.78
C LYS A 155 15.43 -6.34 23.60
N MET A 156 14.96 -5.12 23.43
CA MET A 156 14.16 -4.73 22.29
C MET A 156 15.04 -4.56 21.04
N LEU A 157 14.45 -4.75 19.86
CA LEU A 157 15.18 -4.65 18.60
C LEU A 157 15.90 -3.29 18.43
N ILE A 158 15.28 -2.21 18.91
CA ILE A 158 15.84 -0.86 18.85
C ILE A 158 17.16 -0.70 19.62
N GLU A 159 17.40 -1.51 20.64
CA GLU A 159 18.64 -1.49 21.44
C GLU A 159 19.84 -2.06 20.66
N TYR A 160 19.59 -2.74 19.53
CA TYR A 160 20.64 -3.28 18.67
C TYR A 160 21.08 -2.31 17.57
N VAL A 161 20.41 -1.17 17.41
CA VAL A 161 20.68 -0.22 16.31
C VAL A 161 22.13 0.27 16.32
N ASP A 162 22.67 0.64 17.48
CA ASP A 162 24.03 1.18 17.59
C ASP A 162 25.12 0.10 17.53
N ILE A 163 24.74 -1.19 17.64
CA ILE A 163 25.67 -2.32 17.68
C ILE A 163 25.72 -3.01 16.33
N THR A 164 24.55 -3.34 15.77
CA THR A 164 24.37 -4.14 14.55
C THR A 164 23.17 -3.64 13.74
N PRO A 165 23.23 -2.47 13.08
CA PRO A 165 22.10 -1.91 12.34
C PRO A 165 21.58 -2.84 11.24
N MET A 166 22.47 -3.59 10.59
CA MET A 166 22.09 -4.60 9.61
C MET A 166 21.28 -5.76 10.20
N TYR A 167 21.53 -6.15 11.47
CA TYR A 167 20.70 -7.15 12.15
C TYR A 167 19.29 -6.63 12.38
N VAL A 168 19.16 -5.35 12.77
CA VAL A 168 17.85 -4.69 12.95
C VAL A 168 17.05 -4.70 11.65
N ILE A 169 17.66 -4.29 10.54
CA ILE A 169 17.02 -4.31 9.21
C ILE A 169 16.60 -5.73 8.83
N ASN A 170 17.48 -6.72 9.04
CA ASN A 170 17.18 -8.12 8.73
C ASN A 170 16.00 -8.66 9.55
N GLU A 171 15.91 -8.36 10.84
CA GLU A 171 14.82 -8.84 11.69
C GLU A 171 13.49 -8.16 11.37
N VAL A 172 13.47 -6.87 11.00
CA VAL A 172 12.22 -6.22 10.54
C VAL A 172 11.70 -6.91 9.28
N PHE A 173 12.51 -7.04 8.22
CA PHE A 173 12.06 -7.65 6.96
C PHE A 173 11.91 -9.18 6.98
N LYS A 174 12.36 -9.83 8.06
CA LYS A 174 12.08 -11.25 8.30
C LYS A 174 10.67 -11.47 8.83
N ASN A 175 10.14 -10.52 9.60
CA ASN A 175 8.80 -10.60 10.17
C ASN A 175 7.75 -10.01 9.23
N ASP A 176 8.10 -8.92 8.54
CA ASP A 176 7.18 -8.17 7.69
C ASP A 176 7.67 -8.19 6.23
N SER A 177 6.80 -8.57 5.30
CA SER A 177 7.11 -8.45 3.87
C SER A 177 7.12 -6.98 3.44
N LEU A 178 7.82 -6.63 2.35
CA LEU A 178 7.86 -5.25 1.86
C LEU A 178 6.46 -4.77 1.48
N SER A 179 5.65 -5.62 0.84
CA SER A 179 4.28 -5.25 0.50
C SER A 179 3.44 -4.97 1.74
N PHE A 180 3.54 -5.82 2.76
CA PHE A 180 2.81 -5.62 4.01
C PHE A 180 3.20 -4.31 4.68
N LEU A 181 4.50 -4.02 4.82
CA LEU A 181 4.97 -2.80 5.46
C LEU A 181 4.53 -1.54 4.70
N ARG A 182 4.54 -1.55 3.35
CA ARG A 182 4.03 -0.42 2.55
C ARG A 182 2.53 -0.20 2.78
N ASP A 183 1.73 -1.28 2.78
CA ASP A 183 0.29 -1.19 3.04
C ASP A 183 0.04 -0.65 4.45
N GLN A 184 0.78 -1.12 5.46
CA GLN A 184 0.68 -0.60 6.83
C GLN A 184 1.04 0.88 6.94
N ILE A 185 2.12 1.34 6.29
CA ILE A 185 2.52 2.76 6.28
C ILE A 185 1.46 3.61 5.59
N ARG A 186 0.85 3.12 4.49
CA ARG A 186 -0.25 3.82 3.83
C ARG A 186 -1.48 3.91 4.73
N ASP A 187 -1.92 2.80 5.29
CA ASP A 187 -3.12 2.76 6.13
C ASP A 187 -2.91 3.60 7.41
N TRP A 188 -1.68 3.60 7.96
CA TRP A 188 -1.28 4.47 9.06
C TRP A 188 -1.41 5.96 8.71
N LEU A 189 -1.05 6.36 7.50
CA LEU A 189 -1.18 7.74 7.02
C LEU A 189 -2.65 8.14 6.93
N LEU A 190 -3.47 7.28 6.32
CA LEU A 190 -4.90 7.54 6.16
C LEU A 190 -5.59 7.75 7.51
N ILE A 191 -5.27 6.91 8.51
CA ILE A 191 -5.78 7.06 9.87
C ILE A 191 -5.38 8.42 10.47
N ALA A 192 -4.12 8.82 10.32
CA ALA A 192 -3.62 10.06 10.90
C ALA A 192 -4.25 11.31 10.27
N LEU A 193 -4.43 11.30 8.95
CA LEU A 193 -5.12 12.37 8.23
C LEU A 193 -6.62 12.42 8.54
N SER A 194 -7.18 11.29 8.98
CA SER A 194 -8.57 11.12 9.40
C SER A 194 -8.81 11.47 10.88
N ALA A 195 -7.75 11.64 11.66
CA ALA A 195 -7.85 11.85 13.08
C ALA A 195 -8.39 13.24 13.44
N ASP A 196 -9.19 13.29 14.51
CA ASP A 196 -9.73 14.52 15.10
C ASP A 196 -8.67 15.27 15.93
N THR A 197 -7.38 15.03 15.67
CA THR A 197 -6.30 15.70 16.40
C THR A 197 -5.95 17.06 15.79
N ALA A 198 -5.57 18.01 16.64
CA ALA A 198 -5.19 19.34 16.21
C ALA A 198 -3.88 19.38 15.40
N ILE A 199 -3.03 18.34 15.50
CA ILE A 199 -1.69 18.31 14.90
C ILE A 199 -1.75 18.49 13.39
N TYR A 200 -2.62 17.71 12.72
CA TYR A 200 -2.79 17.73 11.26
C TYR A 200 -4.09 18.42 10.83
N GLU A 201 -4.66 19.28 11.68
CA GLU A 201 -5.77 20.16 11.30
C GLU A 201 -5.33 21.23 10.27
N PRO A 202 -4.15 21.86 10.40
CA PRO A 202 -3.66 22.77 9.37
C PRO A 202 -3.30 22.03 8.09
N GLY A 203 -3.74 22.55 6.94
CA GLY A 203 -3.44 21.97 5.63
C GLY A 203 -1.94 21.83 5.33
N GLU A 204 -1.13 22.77 5.81
CA GLU A 204 0.33 22.71 5.67
C GLU A 204 0.95 21.53 6.44
N GLN A 205 0.44 21.20 7.63
CA GLN A 205 0.91 20.06 8.40
C GLN A 205 0.56 18.74 7.70
N ARG A 206 -0.63 18.65 7.09
CA ARG A 206 -1.01 17.49 6.25
C ARG A 206 -0.09 17.33 5.05
N LYS A 207 0.23 18.44 4.38
CA LYS A 207 1.15 18.43 3.24
C LYS A 207 2.55 17.95 3.64
N GLN A 208 3.05 18.38 4.80
CA GLN A 208 4.33 17.94 5.34
C GLN A 208 4.34 16.44 5.64
N LEU A 209 3.29 15.93 6.30
CA LEU A 209 3.14 14.49 6.57
C LEU A 209 3.08 13.67 5.27
N LEU A 210 2.34 14.13 4.26
CA LEU A 210 2.25 13.48 2.95
C LEU A 210 3.63 13.37 2.29
N LEU A 211 4.37 14.49 2.23
CA LEU A 211 5.73 14.51 1.68
C LEU A 211 6.69 13.61 2.47
N PHE A 212 6.63 13.66 3.80
CA PHE A 212 7.44 12.80 4.66
C PHE A 212 7.15 11.33 4.41
N GLN A 213 5.88 10.95 4.30
CA GLN A 213 5.46 9.58 4.06
C GLN A 213 5.91 9.06 2.69
N GLU A 214 5.84 9.87 1.64
CA GLU A 214 6.30 9.49 0.30
C GLU A 214 7.81 9.17 0.31
N GLN A 215 8.61 10.04 0.91
CA GLN A 215 10.06 9.86 1.02
C GLN A 215 10.41 8.69 1.95
N LEU A 216 9.60 8.46 2.99
CA LEU A 216 9.76 7.32 3.88
C LEU A 216 9.53 5.99 3.15
N GLN A 217 8.53 5.88 2.25
CA GLN A 217 8.34 4.66 1.48
C GLN A 217 9.54 4.37 0.57
N VAL A 218 10.09 5.41 -0.07
CA VAL A 218 11.31 5.32 -0.90
C VAL A 218 12.50 4.82 -0.07
N LEU A 219 12.69 5.36 1.14
CA LEU A 219 13.70 4.89 2.08
C LEU A 219 13.51 3.40 2.44
N VAL A 220 12.28 2.99 2.77
CA VAL A 220 11.96 1.60 3.14
C VAL A 220 12.27 0.63 1.99
N GLU A 221 11.96 0.98 0.74
CA GLU A 221 12.32 0.16 -0.42
C GLU A 221 13.85 0.06 -0.60
N ALA A 222 14.59 1.16 -0.38
CA ALA A 222 16.06 1.15 -0.45
C ALA A 222 16.68 0.22 0.62
N LEU A 223 16.14 0.26 1.85
CA LEU A 223 16.55 -0.65 2.92
C LEU A 223 16.22 -2.12 2.60
N PHE A 224 15.11 -2.37 1.90
CA PHE A 224 14.76 -3.71 1.43
C PHE A 224 15.73 -4.23 0.36
N ILE A 225 16.21 -3.37 -0.55
CA ILE A 225 17.28 -3.73 -1.49
C ILE A 225 18.55 -4.13 -0.72
N ILE A 226 18.96 -3.34 0.28
CA ILE A 226 20.15 -3.66 1.09
C ILE A 226 19.95 -5.00 1.84
N TYR A 227 18.77 -5.25 2.39
CA TYR A 227 18.39 -6.52 3.02
C TYR A 227 18.55 -7.70 2.07
N THR A 228 17.96 -7.62 0.87
CA THR A 228 18.01 -8.70 -0.12
C THR A 228 19.43 -8.97 -0.60
N GLN A 229 20.21 -7.93 -0.90
CA GLN A 229 21.63 -8.04 -1.26
C GLN A 229 22.47 -8.70 -0.15
N ASN A 230 22.21 -8.36 1.13
CA ASN A 230 22.91 -8.95 2.25
C ASN A 230 22.57 -10.45 2.42
N ARG A 231 21.31 -10.83 2.18
CA ARG A 231 20.86 -12.23 2.21
C ARG A 231 21.46 -13.06 1.07
N GLU A 232 21.55 -12.49 -0.12
CA GLU A 232 22.21 -13.11 -1.27
C GLU A 232 23.70 -13.36 -1.00
N LYS A 233 24.41 -12.39 -0.42
CA LYS A 233 25.81 -12.56 0.00
C LYS A 233 26.00 -13.69 1.03
N ALA A 234 25.01 -13.89 1.89
CA ALA A 234 25.00 -14.97 2.87
C ALA A 234 24.54 -16.33 2.30
N ASN A 235 24.29 -16.43 0.98
CA ASN A 235 23.72 -17.61 0.31
C ASN A 235 22.36 -18.05 0.88
N VAL A 236 21.59 -17.13 1.47
CA VAL A 236 20.25 -17.44 1.99
C VAL A 236 19.20 -16.94 1.01
N LYS A 237 18.56 -17.88 0.32
CA LYS A 237 17.48 -17.58 -0.62
C LYS A 237 16.33 -16.86 0.12
N VAL A 238 15.91 -15.70 -0.40
CA VAL A 238 14.71 -15.00 0.04
C VAL A 238 13.58 -15.40 -0.90
N ASP A 239 12.47 -15.88 -0.35
CA ASP A 239 11.28 -16.19 -1.14
C ASP A 239 10.51 -14.89 -1.38
N LEU A 240 10.85 -14.21 -2.48
CA LEU A 240 10.25 -12.91 -2.83
C LEU A 240 8.99 -13.14 -3.66
N THR A 241 7.88 -12.56 -3.20
CA THR A 241 6.66 -12.50 -3.99
C THR A 241 6.73 -11.36 -5.01
N GLU A 242 5.93 -11.42 -6.08
CA GLU A 242 5.80 -10.30 -7.03
C GLU A 242 5.32 -9.00 -6.35
N SER A 243 4.59 -9.14 -5.24
CA SER A 243 4.18 -8.01 -4.39
C SER A 243 5.37 -7.35 -3.69
N ASP A 244 6.42 -8.09 -3.32
CA ASP A 244 7.60 -7.54 -2.62
C ASP A 244 8.61 -6.86 -3.54
N LYS A 245 8.33 -6.74 -4.84
CA LYS A 245 9.19 -5.98 -5.73
C LYS A 245 9.14 -4.48 -5.37
N PRO A 246 10.30 -3.80 -5.29
CA PRO A 246 10.37 -2.35 -5.24
C PRO A 246 9.66 -1.74 -6.44
N ARG A 247 8.95 -0.64 -6.22
CA ARG A 247 8.14 0.06 -7.24
C ARG A 247 8.39 1.56 -7.29
N LEU A 248 8.92 2.13 -6.22
CA LEU A 248 9.14 3.56 -6.06
C LEU A 248 10.57 3.95 -6.46
N LEU A 249 11.51 3.01 -6.41
CA LEU A 249 12.90 3.25 -6.78
C LEU A 249 13.12 3.23 -8.29
N SER A 250 13.90 4.19 -8.78
CA SER A 250 14.46 4.17 -10.14
C SER A 250 15.54 3.09 -10.27
N GLN A 251 15.92 2.74 -11.50
CA GLN A 251 16.98 1.76 -11.73
C GLN A 251 18.33 2.20 -11.14
N ASP A 252 18.61 3.50 -11.16
CA ASP A 252 19.82 4.09 -10.57
C ASP A 252 19.79 3.98 -9.04
N GLN A 253 18.63 4.24 -8.43
CA GLN A 253 18.44 4.10 -6.98
C GLN A 253 18.51 2.64 -6.52
N ILE A 254 18.00 1.69 -7.30
CA ILE A 254 18.17 0.25 -7.04
C ILE A 254 19.65 -0.15 -7.09
N SER A 255 20.41 0.45 -8.01
CA SER A 255 21.85 0.19 -8.15
C SER A 255 22.67 0.84 -7.04
N ASN A 256 22.18 1.92 -6.43
CA ASN A 256 22.84 2.65 -5.34
C ASN A 256 21.86 3.05 -4.21
N PRO A 257 21.36 2.09 -3.42
CA PRO A 257 20.37 2.37 -2.37
C PRO A 257 20.93 3.23 -1.24
N THR A 258 22.25 3.22 -0.99
CA THR A 258 22.88 4.06 0.04
C THR A 258 22.72 5.54 -0.26
N GLN A 259 22.77 5.95 -1.53
CA GLN A 259 22.53 7.35 -1.91
C GLN A 259 21.10 7.80 -1.60
N VAL A 260 20.12 6.91 -1.70
CA VAL A 260 18.73 7.19 -1.30
C VAL A 260 18.65 7.46 0.20
N ILE A 261 19.35 6.65 1.00
CA ILE A 261 19.44 6.82 2.45
C ILE A 261 20.06 8.17 2.79
N THR A 262 21.20 8.51 2.17
CA THR A 262 21.87 9.81 2.39
C THR A 262 20.94 10.97 2.02
N GLY A 263 20.32 10.93 0.84
CA GLY A 263 19.41 11.98 0.39
C GLY A 263 18.20 12.17 1.33
N PHE A 264 17.67 11.08 1.89
CA PHE A 264 16.58 11.14 2.87
C PHE A 264 17.00 11.89 4.14
N PHE A 265 18.17 11.60 4.71
CA PHE A 265 18.65 12.28 5.92
C PHE A 265 19.19 13.70 5.68
N GLU A 266 19.59 14.03 4.45
CA GLU A 266 19.86 15.41 4.04
C GLU A 266 18.57 16.23 3.99
N GLN A 267 17.47 15.64 3.51
CA GLN A 267 16.17 16.30 3.43
C GLN A 267 15.47 16.41 4.79
N PHE A 268 15.55 15.37 5.62
CA PHE A 268 14.86 15.28 6.91
C PHE A 268 15.84 15.07 8.05
N PRO A 269 16.13 16.11 8.85
CA PRO A 269 16.96 15.96 10.04
C PRO A 269 16.35 14.97 11.03
N MET A 270 17.19 14.19 11.73
CA MET A 270 16.72 13.14 12.64
C MET A 270 15.81 13.66 13.78
N ILE A 271 15.97 14.92 14.19
CA ILE A 271 15.07 15.58 15.16
C ILE A 271 13.67 15.77 14.57
N TYR A 272 13.58 16.17 13.29
CA TYR A 272 12.31 16.29 12.58
C TYR A 272 11.65 14.92 12.45
N ILE A 273 12.39 13.92 11.95
CA ILE A 273 11.88 12.56 11.76
C ILE A 273 11.29 12.00 13.08
N ALA A 274 12.01 12.16 14.19
CA ALA A 274 11.55 11.68 15.49
C ALA A 274 10.26 12.38 15.95
N ARG A 275 10.10 13.69 15.69
CA ARG A 275 8.88 14.42 16.03
C ARG A 275 7.71 13.99 15.15
N GLU A 276 7.91 13.97 13.84
CA GLU A 276 6.88 13.59 12.87
C GLU A 276 6.35 12.17 13.12
N LEU A 277 7.22 11.19 13.41
CA LEU A 277 6.79 9.83 13.75
C LEU A 277 5.96 9.75 15.04
N ASN A 278 6.32 10.54 16.06
CA ASN A 278 5.55 10.60 17.31
C ASN A 278 4.19 11.27 17.10
N ASP A 279 4.17 12.38 16.38
CA ASP A 279 2.96 13.12 16.02
C ASP A 279 2.01 12.26 15.17
N TRP A 280 2.57 11.51 14.22
CA TRP A 280 1.84 10.53 13.40
C TRP A 280 1.28 9.38 14.25
N LEU A 281 2.06 8.83 15.18
CA LEU A 281 1.59 7.81 16.11
C LEU A 281 0.46 8.36 16.99
N GLU A 282 0.65 9.53 17.61
CA GLU A 282 -0.33 10.17 18.48
C GLU A 282 -1.66 10.41 17.74
N ALA A 283 -1.61 11.00 16.55
CA ALA A 283 -2.79 11.19 15.71
C ALA A 283 -3.54 9.87 15.49
N SER A 284 -2.80 8.80 15.23
CA SER A 284 -3.39 7.48 15.00
C SER A 284 -4.01 6.88 16.26
N LEU A 285 -3.34 6.98 17.41
CA LEU A 285 -3.86 6.48 18.68
C LEU A 285 -5.11 7.24 19.15
N CYS A 286 -5.27 8.50 18.72
CA CYS A 286 -6.40 9.38 18.98
C CYS A 286 -7.53 9.29 17.94
N PHE A 287 -7.37 8.53 16.86
CA PHE A 287 -8.43 8.33 15.87
C PHE A 287 -9.64 7.63 16.50
N ALA A 288 -10.77 8.35 16.53
CA ALA A 288 -12.02 7.87 17.09
C ALA A 288 -12.88 7.06 16.10
N GLY A 289 -12.49 7.01 14.83
CA GLY A 289 -13.20 6.31 13.77
C GLY A 289 -12.93 4.80 13.73
N THR A 290 -13.43 4.15 12.68
CA THR A 290 -13.18 2.72 12.43
C THR A 290 -11.88 2.58 11.65
N TYR A 291 -10.96 1.76 12.17
CA TYR A 291 -9.71 1.48 11.48
C TYR A 291 -9.96 0.66 10.20
N PRO A 292 -9.13 0.81 9.15
CA PRO A 292 -9.12 -0.08 7.99
C PRO A 292 -8.99 -1.55 8.39
N GLU A 293 -9.51 -2.48 7.58
CA GLU A 293 -9.52 -3.93 7.89
C GLU A 293 -8.14 -4.50 8.21
N ASN A 294 -7.08 -3.95 7.59
CA ASN A 294 -5.71 -4.39 7.78
C ASN A 294 -4.97 -3.65 8.90
N MET A 295 -5.66 -2.77 9.63
CA MET A 295 -5.03 -1.88 10.60
C MET A 295 -5.83 -1.80 11.91
N SER A 296 -5.12 -1.59 13.00
CA SER A 296 -5.67 -1.45 14.34
C SER A 296 -4.75 -0.54 15.12
N LYS A 297 -5.21 -0.10 16.30
CA LYS A 297 -4.39 0.72 17.21
C LYS A 297 -3.05 0.04 17.53
N TRP A 298 -3.06 -1.28 17.71
CA TRP A 298 -1.84 -2.05 17.96
C TRP A 298 -0.96 -2.17 16.72
N GLN A 299 -1.54 -2.38 15.54
CA GLN A 299 -0.78 -2.39 14.29
C GLN A 299 -0.15 -1.03 13.98
N ALA A 300 -0.81 0.10 14.29
CA ALA A 300 -0.20 1.43 14.21
C ALA A 300 1.05 1.54 15.08
N PHE A 301 0.96 1.04 16.32
CA PHE A 301 2.09 1.02 17.24
C PHE A 301 3.23 0.09 16.77
N TYR A 302 2.92 -1.10 16.24
CA TYR A 302 3.93 -2.00 15.66
C TYR A 302 4.58 -1.40 14.42
N THR A 303 3.79 -0.80 13.53
CA THR A 303 4.27 -0.11 12.32
C THR A 303 5.21 1.02 12.70
N HIS A 304 4.83 1.87 13.65
CA HIS A 304 5.70 2.91 14.21
C HIS A 304 7.03 2.32 14.70
N ARG A 305 7.01 1.24 15.48
CA ARG A 305 8.23 0.61 16.00
C ARG A 305 9.12 0.03 14.90
N SER A 306 8.55 -0.66 13.92
CA SER A 306 9.29 -1.22 12.78
C SER A 306 9.93 -0.10 11.97
N VAL A 307 9.18 0.96 11.65
CA VAL A 307 9.65 2.15 10.94
C VAL A 307 10.76 2.88 11.73
N GLU A 308 10.57 3.09 13.04
CA GLU A 308 11.57 3.72 13.90
C GLU A 308 12.87 2.92 13.93
N CYS A 309 12.79 1.58 14.03
CA CYS A 309 13.94 0.69 13.96
C CYS A 309 14.68 0.81 12.62
N LEU A 310 13.93 0.79 11.51
CA LEU A 310 14.49 0.90 10.17
C LEU A 310 15.20 2.24 9.96
N ILE A 311 14.57 3.36 10.33
CA ILE A 311 15.16 4.70 10.19
C ILE A 311 16.42 4.83 11.05
N LYS A 312 16.35 4.44 12.33
CA LYS A 312 17.51 4.57 13.21
C LYS A 312 18.66 3.66 12.76
N ALA A 313 18.37 2.45 12.27
CA ALA A 313 19.38 1.58 11.66
C ALA A 313 19.96 2.18 10.37
N ALA A 314 19.12 2.76 9.51
CA ALA A 314 19.55 3.42 8.26
C ALA A 314 20.49 4.59 8.52
N ASN A 315 20.23 5.39 9.56
CA ASN A 315 21.10 6.51 9.96
C ASN A 315 22.49 6.06 10.48
N ARG A 316 22.70 4.75 10.70
CA ARG A 316 23.98 4.17 11.12
C ARG A 316 24.71 3.44 9.98
N LEU A 317 24.10 3.31 8.80
CA LEU A 317 24.73 2.73 7.61
C LEU A 317 25.63 3.75 6.91
#